data_AF-A0A9N9E5R2-F1
#
_entry.id   AF-A0A9N9E5R2-F1
#
_cell.length_a   1.000
_cell.length_b   1.000
_cell.length_c   1.000
_cell.angle_alpha   90.00
_cell.angle_beta   90.00
_cell.angle_gamma   90.00
#
_symmetry.space_group_name_H-M   'P 1'
#
loop_
_entity.id
_entity.type
_entity.pdbx_description
1 polymer ?
#
loop_
_entity_poly.entity_id
_entity_poly.type
_entity_poly.pdbx_seq_one_letter_code
_entity_poly.pdbx_strand_id
1 'polypeptide(L)'
;MTEFSKAKKIKLEQIYTVTERDLQTAHELIQKLYEKCREKGKTRKAGSIRRSDYTHKPSEITISSWKMNDWDYKKREVPTPARGLFTRQTDEHRYEIVIRGYDKFFNIGEVEKTKSIIANTESPYEITAKENGCIIFIGGLPNGNILVTSKHSMGELQNVVIAHAQKGEEWLEKHLNQVGKSKQDLAKFLYTNKLTAVAE
;
A
#
# COMPACT_ATOMS: atom_id res chain seq x y z
N MET A 1 4.94 1.21 45.05
CA MET A 1 4.61 2.47 44.36
C MET A 1 5.88 3.00 43.73
N THR A 2 6.16 2.58 42.52
CA THR A 2 7.32 3.03 41.73
C THR A 2 6.79 4.06 40.75
N GLU A 3 7.30 5.28 40.87
CA GLU A 3 6.98 6.40 39.99
C GLU A 3 7.33 6.06 38.53
N PHE A 4 6.32 5.68 37.75
CA PHE A 4 6.35 5.91 36.30
C PHE A 4 6.15 7.41 36.06
N SER A 5 7.17 8.16 36.45
CA SER A 5 7.30 9.59 36.27
C SER A 5 7.17 9.91 34.79
N LYS A 6 6.08 10.63 34.47
CA LYS A 6 5.92 11.50 33.31
C LYS A 6 6.38 10.86 32.01
N ALA A 7 5.51 10.03 31.43
CA ALA A 7 5.55 9.77 30.01
C ALA A 7 5.64 11.13 29.29
N LYS A 8 6.83 11.42 28.75
CA LYS A 8 7.03 12.48 27.75
C LYS A 8 5.86 12.34 26.80
N LYS A 9 5.01 13.37 26.68
CA LYS A 9 4.15 13.53 25.51
C LYS A 9 5.07 13.33 24.32
N ILE A 10 5.00 12.15 23.71
CA ILE A 10 5.65 11.89 22.44
C ILE A 10 5.13 13.01 21.56
N LYS A 11 6.01 13.94 21.18
CA LYS A 11 5.67 14.92 20.14
C LYS A 11 5.24 14.05 18.98
N LEU A 12 3.95 14.04 18.65
CA LEU A 12 3.46 13.44 17.42
C LEU A 12 4.43 13.93 16.34
N GLU A 13 5.20 12.97 15.83
CA GLU A 13 6.35 13.19 15.00
C GLU A 13 5.91 14.03 13.80
N GLN A 14 6.82 14.84 13.25
CA GLN A 14 6.54 15.57 12.01
C GLN A 14 6.01 14.57 11.00
N ILE A 15 4.73 14.70 10.63
CA ILE A 15 4.12 13.86 9.61
C ILE A 15 4.98 14.04 8.37
N TYR A 16 5.60 12.94 7.91
CA TYR A 16 6.39 12.95 6.70
C TYR A 16 5.55 13.52 5.58
N THR A 17 5.96 14.67 5.06
CA THR A 17 5.26 15.33 3.96
C THR A 17 5.93 14.89 2.67
N VAL A 18 5.15 14.25 1.79
CA VAL A 18 5.64 13.82 0.48
C VAL A 18 6.12 15.02 -0.32
N THR A 19 7.38 14.97 -0.76
CA THR A 19 8.05 16.04 -1.49
C THR A 19 7.95 15.83 -3.00
N GLU A 20 8.24 16.87 -3.80
CA GLU A 20 8.36 16.73 -5.25
C GLU A 20 9.42 15.69 -5.67
N ARG A 21 10.50 15.56 -4.88
CA ARG A 21 11.51 14.52 -5.12
C ARG A 21 10.96 13.11 -4.93
N ASP A 22 10.09 12.92 -3.94
CA ASP A 22 9.42 11.63 -3.73
C ASP A 22 8.47 11.29 -4.87
N LEU A 23 7.71 12.29 -5.34
CA LEU A 23 6.81 12.13 -6.49
C LEU A 23 7.60 11.76 -7.76
N GLN A 24 8.73 12.41 -7.99
CA GLN A 24 9.63 12.08 -9.10
C GLN A 24 10.22 10.67 -8.96
N THR A 25 10.66 10.29 -7.75
CA THR A 25 11.19 8.94 -7.47
C THR A 25 10.12 7.87 -7.69
N ALA A 26 8.87 8.14 -7.28
CA ALA A 26 7.74 7.27 -7.49
C ALA A 26 7.43 7.13 -8.99
N HIS A 27 7.42 8.23 -9.74
CA HIS A 27 7.21 8.21 -11.18
C HIS A 27 8.26 7.34 -11.90
N GLU A 28 9.55 7.54 -11.59
CA GLU A 28 10.66 6.77 -12.18
C GLU A 28 10.60 5.29 -11.82
N LEU A 29 10.24 4.96 -10.57
CA LEU A 29 10.02 3.58 -10.14
C LEU A 29 8.92 2.94 -11.00
N ILE A 30 7.77 3.60 -11.14
CA ILE A 30 6.63 3.06 -11.87
C ILE A 30 6.99 2.88 -13.35
N GLN A 31 7.67 3.86 -13.96
CA GLN A 31 8.14 3.76 -15.33
C GLN A 31 9.02 2.52 -15.53
N LYS A 32 9.99 2.27 -14.64
CA LYS A 32 10.83 1.05 -14.66
C LYS A 32 10.00 -0.24 -14.51
N LEU A 33 8.93 -0.22 -13.73
CA LEU A 33 8.02 -1.37 -13.61
C LEU A 33 7.28 -1.64 -14.92
N TYR A 34 6.80 -0.59 -15.60
CA TYR A 34 6.17 -0.72 -16.93
C TYR A 34 7.14 -1.26 -17.98
N GLU A 35 8.37 -0.74 -18.03
CA GLU A 35 9.42 -1.19 -18.94
C GLU A 35 9.72 -2.69 -18.75
N LYS A 36 9.95 -3.11 -17.49
CA LYS A 36 10.20 -4.53 -17.15
C LYS A 36 9.04 -5.46 -17.53
N CYS A 37 7.79 -4.99 -17.47
CA CYS A 37 6.64 -5.77 -17.91
C CYS A 37 6.53 -5.86 -19.45
N ARG A 38 6.97 -4.85 -20.20
CA ARG A 38 6.96 -4.87 -21.68
C ARG A 38 8.02 -5.80 -22.27
N GLU A 39 9.20 -5.85 -21.66
CA GLU A 39 10.31 -6.71 -22.11
C GLU A 39 10.00 -8.21 -22.05
N LYS A 40 9.01 -8.61 -21.24
CA LYS A 40 8.55 -10.01 -21.12
C LYS A 40 8.10 -10.63 -22.43
N GLY A 41 7.63 -9.82 -23.38
CA GLY A 41 7.24 -10.31 -24.71
C GLY A 41 8.40 -10.81 -25.57
N LYS A 42 9.67 -10.58 -25.18
CA LYS A 42 10.86 -10.84 -26.02
C LYS A 42 11.80 -11.93 -25.50
N THR A 43 11.76 -12.31 -24.21
CA THR A 43 12.64 -13.36 -23.66
C THR A 43 11.92 -14.24 -22.64
N ARG A 44 12.13 -15.57 -22.70
CA ARG A 44 11.56 -16.59 -21.80
C ARG A 44 11.99 -16.46 -20.32
N LYS A 45 12.74 -15.42 -19.95
CA LYS A 45 13.42 -15.27 -18.66
C LYS A 45 12.97 -14.05 -17.84
N ALA A 46 11.72 -13.62 -18.02
CA ALA A 46 11.19 -12.41 -17.38
C ALA A 46 10.10 -12.77 -16.35
N GLY A 47 10.33 -12.82 -15.04
CA GLY A 47 11.05 -11.90 -14.17
C GLY A 47 10.06 -11.43 -13.10
N SER A 48 10.23 -11.89 -11.85
CA SER A 48 9.74 -11.45 -10.52
C SER A 48 8.36 -10.76 -10.30
N ILE A 49 7.81 -10.02 -11.26
CA ILE A 49 6.75 -9.00 -11.08
C ILE A 49 5.61 -9.22 -12.07
N ARG A 50 4.38 -9.17 -11.59
CA ARG A 50 3.14 -9.28 -12.37
C ARG A 50 2.36 -7.98 -12.26
N ARG A 51 1.90 -7.44 -13.39
CA ARG A 51 0.95 -6.33 -13.47
C ARG A 51 -0.47 -6.87 -13.69
N SER A 52 -1.47 -6.23 -13.12
CA SER A 52 -2.89 -6.47 -13.44
C SER A 52 -3.61 -5.13 -13.41
N ASP A 53 -4.32 -4.82 -14.48
CA ASP A 53 -4.98 -3.53 -14.67
C ASP A 53 -6.48 -3.68 -14.37
N TYR A 54 -7.04 -2.70 -13.66
CA TYR A 54 -8.43 -2.67 -13.20
C TYR A 54 -9.04 -1.31 -13.53
N THR A 55 -10.31 -1.27 -13.91
CA THR A 55 -11.05 0.00 -14.04
C THR A 55 -11.85 0.25 -12.77
N HIS A 56 -11.61 1.39 -12.12
CA HIS A 56 -12.39 1.83 -10.97
C HIS A 56 -13.75 2.37 -11.44
N LYS A 57 -14.81 1.53 -11.37
CA LYS A 57 -16.15 1.83 -11.94
C LYS A 57 -16.67 3.25 -11.60
N PRO A 58 -16.62 3.74 -10.33
CA PRO A 58 -17.17 5.07 -10.02
C PRO A 58 -16.44 6.25 -10.69
N SER A 59 -15.16 6.09 -11.04
CA SER A 59 -14.35 7.18 -11.60
C SER A 59 -13.82 6.92 -13.00
N GLU A 60 -14.04 5.72 -13.54
CA GLU A 60 -13.49 5.22 -14.82
C GLU A 60 -11.95 5.32 -14.92
N ILE A 61 -11.25 5.41 -13.78
CA ILE A 61 -9.79 5.50 -13.72
C ILE A 61 -9.19 4.09 -13.78
N THR A 62 -8.22 3.89 -14.66
CA THR A 62 -7.43 2.66 -14.72
C THR A 62 -6.39 2.63 -13.60
N ILE A 63 -6.41 1.55 -12.82
CA ILE A 63 -5.50 1.28 -11.70
C ILE A 63 -4.68 0.02 -12.01
N SER A 64 -3.36 0.12 -11.94
CA SER A 64 -2.44 -0.99 -12.13
C SER A 64 -1.98 -1.53 -10.77
N SER A 65 -2.25 -2.81 -10.50
CA SER A 65 -1.75 -3.58 -9.35
C SER A 65 -0.42 -4.25 -9.71
N TRP A 66 0.57 -4.11 -8.83
CA TRP A 66 1.89 -4.72 -8.97
C TRP A 66 2.11 -5.78 -7.90
N LYS A 67 2.38 -7.01 -8.34
CA LYS A 67 2.63 -8.16 -7.48
C LYS A 67 4.01 -8.73 -7.75
N MET A 68 4.87 -8.72 -6.74
CA MET A 68 6.15 -9.43 -6.74
C MET A 68 5.98 -10.82 -6.12
N ASN A 69 6.83 -11.75 -6.49
CA ASN A 69 6.84 -13.07 -5.86
C ASN A 69 7.41 -13.01 -4.43
N ASP A 70 6.78 -13.70 -3.48
CA ASP A 70 7.16 -13.65 -2.06
C ASP A 70 8.63 -14.05 -1.82
N TRP A 71 9.19 -14.97 -2.61
CA TRP A 71 10.59 -15.38 -2.47
C TRP A 71 11.59 -14.30 -2.94
N ASP A 72 11.18 -13.39 -3.83
CA ASP A 72 12.10 -12.37 -4.35
C ASP A 72 12.41 -11.31 -3.30
N TYR A 73 11.49 -11.03 -2.36
CA TYR A 73 11.76 -10.14 -1.22
C TYR A 73 12.83 -10.66 -0.26
N LYS A 74 13.16 -11.97 -0.31
CA LYS A 74 14.26 -12.56 0.46
C LYS A 74 15.62 -12.37 -0.23
N LYS A 75 15.62 -12.05 -1.53
CA LYS A 75 16.83 -11.77 -2.31
C LYS A 75 17.22 -10.30 -2.17
N ARG A 76 18.47 -9.97 -2.53
CA ARG A 76 19.03 -8.63 -2.33
C ARG A 76 18.30 -7.50 -3.09
N GLU A 77 17.66 -7.77 -4.22
CA GLU A 77 17.10 -6.69 -5.06
C GLU A 77 15.72 -7.04 -5.62
N VAL A 78 14.69 -6.38 -5.09
CA VAL A 78 13.36 -6.20 -5.71
C VAL A 78 13.20 -4.73 -6.10
N PRO A 79 12.48 -4.39 -7.18
CA PRO A 79 12.35 -2.98 -7.58
C PRO A 79 11.67 -2.10 -6.54
N THR A 80 10.85 -2.70 -5.69
CA THR A 80 10.27 -2.03 -4.53
C THR A 80 9.99 -3.07 -3.43
N PRO A 81 10.19 -2.73 -2.16
CA PRO A 81 9.84 -3.60 -1.04
C PRO A 81 8.34 -3.64 -0.74
N ALA A 82 7.54 -2.74 -1.34
CA ALA A 82 6.12 -2.58 -1.03
C ALA A 82 5.31 -3.84 -1.37
N ARG A 83 4.54 -4.35 -0.41
CA ARG A 83 3.62 -5.48 -0.60
C ARG A 83 2.18 -4.99 -0.67
N GLY A 84 1.68 -4.87 -1.89
CA GLY A 84 0.40 -4.22 -2.19
C GLY A 84 0.66 -2.84 -2.75
N LEU A 85 0.90 -2.76 -4.05
CA LEU A 85 1.23 -1.51 -4.73
C LEU A 85 0.23 -1.30 -5.87
N PHE A 86 -0.48 -0.18 -5.82
CA PHE A 86 -1.40 0.22 -6.88
C PHE A 86 -1.03 1.62 -7.38
N THR A 87 -1.01 1.77 -8.69
CA THR A 87 -0.56 2.98 -9.36
C THR A 87 -1.55 3.37 -10.43
N ARG A 88 -1.49 4.62 -10.89
CA ARG A 88 -2.17 5.03 -12.10
C ARG A 88 -1.31 5.95 -12.95
N GLN A 89 -1.72 6.13 -14.20
CA GLN A 89 -1.24 7.22 -15.04
C GLN A 89 -2.15 8.44 -14.82
N THR A 90 -1.55 9.63 -14.74
CA THR A 90 -2.27 10.91 -14.68
C THR A 90 -2.44 11.48 -16.08
N ASP A 91 -3.28 12.51 -16.21
CA ASP A 91 -3.55 13.17 -17.49
C ASP A 91 -2.28 13.80 -18.11
N GLU A 92 -1.31 14.22 -17.29
CA GLU A 92 0.00 14.76 -17.73
C GLU A 92 1.01 13.69 -18.17
N HIS A 93 0.57 12.46 -18.46
CA HIS A 93 1.42 11.29 -18.73
C HIS A 93 2.40 10.92 -17.60
N ARG A 94 2.24 11.49 -16.40
CA ARG A 94 2.99 11.08 -15.19
C ARG A 94 2.37 9.83 -14.57
N TYR A 95 3.13 9.18 -13.70
CA TYR A 95 2.68 8.03 -12.93
C TYR A 95 2.69 8.39 -11.46
N GLU A 96 1.66 7.97 -10.72
CA GLU A 96 1.59 8.14 -9.28
C GLU A 96 1.18 6.85 -8.58
N ILE A 97 1.55 6.76 -7.30
CA ILE A 97 1.09 5.70 -6.39
C ILE A 97 -0.22 6.15 -5.75
N VAL A 98 -1.25 5.32 -5.84
CA VAL A 98 -2.55 5.56 -5.19
C VAL A 98 -2.71 4.71 -3.93
N ILE A 99 -2.04 3.56 -3.86
CA ILE A 99 -1.96 2.70 -2.67
C ILE A 99 -0.54 2.15 -2.56
N ARG A 100 0.06 2.30 -1.36
CA ARG A 100 1.32 1.67 -0.96
C ARG A 100 1.11 0.93 0.35
N GLY A 101 1.05 -0.39 0.29
CA GLY A 101 1.13 -1.25 1.47
C GLY A 101 2.51 -1.20 2.11
N TYR A 102 2.63 -1.84 3.29
CA TYR A 102 3.90 -1.95 3.98
C TYR A 102 4.98 -2.62 3.13
N ASP A 103 6.23 -2.33 3.47
CA ASP A 103 7.35 -3.14 3.02
C ASP A 103 7.15 -4.59 3.49
N LYS A 104 7.52 -5.58 2.66
CA LYS A 104 7.49 -6.98 3.09
C LYS A 104 8.40 -7.17 4.30
N PHE A 105 7.78 -7.50 5.43
CA PHE A 105 8.45 -7.95 6.65
C PHE A 105 8.38 -9.47 6.79
N PHE A 106 9.19 -9.98 7.70
CA PHE A 106 9.46 -11.41 7.88
C PHE A 106 9.45 -11.76 9.36
N ASN A 107 9.26 -13.04 9.68
CA ASN A 107 9.35 -13.52 11.05
C ASN A 107 10.80 -13.45 11.57
N ILE A 108 10.95 -13.51 12.89
CA ILE A 108 12.25 -13.59 13.57
C ILE A 108 13.01 -14.82 13.04
N GLY A 109 14.28 -14.63 12.67
CA GLY A 109 15.14 -15.69 12.14
C GLY A 109 14.88 -16.14 10.70
N GLU A 110 13.84 -15.64 10.03
CA GLU A 110 13.48 -16.05 8.66
C GLU A 110 14.46 -15.57 7.59
N VAL A 111 15.06 -14.39 7.78
CA VAL A 111 16.04 -13.77 6.87
C VAL A 111 17.19 -13.17 7.67
N GLU A 112 18.33 -12.92 7.03
CA GLU A 112 19.54 -12.45 7.74
C GLU A 112 19.28 -11.18 8.56
N LYS A 113 18.54 -10.22 8.01
CA LYS A 113 18.15 -8.98 8.71
C LYS A 113 17.28 -9.19 9.94
N THR A 114 16.55 -10.30 10.06
CA THR A 114 15.69 -10.62 11.22
C THR A 114 16.35 -11.58 12.22
N LYS A 115 17.63 -11.93 12.04
CA LYS A 115 18.41 -12.73 13.01
C LYS A 115 19.05 -11.89 14.11
N SER A 116 19.44 -10.65 13.81
CA SER A 116 20.05 -9.74 14.78
C SER A 116 19.32 -8.40 14.77
N ILE A 117 18.15 -8.36 15.41
CA ILE A 117 17.30 -7.17 15.47
C ILE A 117 18.01 -6.06 16.25
N ILE A 118 18.61 -6.41 17.40
CA ILE A 118 19.27 -5.46 18.31
C ILE A 118 20.44 -4.74 17.62
N ALA A 119 21.21 -5.44 16.77
CA ALA A 119 22.35 -4.83 16.09
C ALA A 119 21.96 -3.95 14.88
N ASN A 120 20.74 -4.08 14.36
CA ASN A 120 20.31 -3.46 13.10
C ASN A 120 19.12 -2.51 13.23
N THR A 121 18.66 -2.22 14.46
CA THR A 121 17.50 -1.37 14.71
C THR A 121 17.71 -0.54 15.97
N GLU A 122 16.95 0.55 16.11
CA GLU A 122 17.04 1.47 17.25
C GLU A 122 15.68 1.55 17.96
N SER A 123 15.72 1.78 19.28
CA SER A 123 14.54 1.98 20.11
C SER A 123 13.96 3.40 19.99
N PRO A 124 12.67 3.64 20.31
CA PRO A 124 11.69 2.73 20.89
C PRO A 124 11.07 1.77 19.88
N TYR A 125 10.76 0.55 20.33
CA TYR A 125 10.08 -0.47 19.51
C TYR A 125 8.56 -0.40 19.71
N GLU A 126 7.83 -0.19 18.63
CA GLU A 126 6.38 -0.33 18.62
C GLU A 126 6.00 -1.79 18.40
N ILE A 127 5.21 -2.34 19.32
CA ILE A 127 4.66 -3.69 19.21
C ILE A 127 3.15 -3.55 19.07
N THR A 128 2.62 -3.97 17.93
CA THR A 128 1.19 -3.94 17.63
C THR A 128 0.61 -5.36 17.61
N ALA A 129 -0.67 -5.47 17.96
CA ALA A 129 -1.37 -6.74 17.84
C ALA A 129 -1.41 -7.17 16.37
N LYS A 130 -1.00 -8.42 16.10
CA LYS A 130 -1.12 -9.00 14.77
C LYS A 130 -2.48 -9.65 14.64
N GLU A 131 -3.47 -8.84 14.28
CA GLU A 131 -4.81 -9.30 13.95
C GLU A 131 -4.78 -10.38 12.84
N ASN A 132 -5.82 -11.21 12.83
CA ASN A 132 -5.90 -12.40 11.97
C ASN A 132 -7.09 -12.29 11.01
N GLY A 133 -6.92 -11.50 9.96
CA GLY A 133 -7.96 -11.23 8.98
C GLY A 133 -7.40 -11.20 7.56
N CYS A 134 -7.84 -10.21 6.79
CA CYS A 134 -7.36 -9.98 5.45
C CYS A 134 -7.07 -8.49 5.24
N ILE A 135 -5.81 -8.16 4.99
CA ILE A 135 -5.40 -6.79 4.75
C ILE A 135 -6.27 -6.07 3.69
N ILE A 136 -6.76 -4.89 4.09
CA ILE A 136 -7.50 -3.95 3.26
C ILE A 136 -6.68 -2.67 3.15
N PHE A 137 -6.50 -2.19 1.93
CA PHE A 137 -5.92 -0.89 1.66
C PHE A 137 -6.99 0.09 1.24
N ILE A 138 -6.91 1.30 1.78
CA ILE A 138 -7.83 2.39 1.49
C ILE A 138 -7.00 3.57 1.03
N GLY A 139 -7.22 3.99 -0.21
CA GLY A 139 -6.60 5.16 -0.83
C GLY A 139 -7.66 6.12 -1.35
N GLY A 140 -7.22 7.31 -1.73
CA GLY A 140 -8.05 8.29 -2.43
C GLY A 140 -7.66 8.40 -3.91
N LEU A 141 -8.64 8.74 -4.73
CA LEU A 141 -8.49 9.12 -6.13
C LEU A 141 -8.97 10.57 -6.33
N PRO A 142 -8.63 11.22 -7.46
CA PRO A 142 -9.15 12.52 -7.85
C PRO A 142 -10.66 12.61 -7.74
N ASN A 143 -11.12 13.84 -7.52
CA ASN A 143 -12.54 14.17 -7.38
C ASN A 143 -13.21 13.53 -6.15
N GLY A 144 -12.43 12.98 -5.21
CA GLY A 144 -12.91 12.43 -3.95
C GLY A 144 -13.48 11.02 -4.07
N ASN A 145 -13.04 10.25 -5.06
CA ASN A 145 -13.39 8.84 -5.18
C ASN A 145 -12.53 8.00 -4.22
N ILE A 146 -13.15 7.15 -3.41
CA ILE A 146 -12.43 6.22 -2.53
C ILE A 146 -11.97 5.00 -3.33
N LEU A 147 -10.77 4.49 -3.05
CA LEU A 147 -10.26 3.24 -3.61
C LEU A 147 -10.04 2.25 -2.48
N VAL A 148 -10.79 1.15 -2.49
CA VAL A 148 -10.63 0.06 -1.52
C VAL A 148 -10.12 -1.18 -2.25
N THR A 149 -9.02 -1.75 -1.76
CA THR A 149 -8.40 -2.94 -2.36
C THR A 149 -8.04 -3.97 -1.31
N SER A 150 -7.96 -5.22 -1.75
CA SER A 150 -7.28 -6.26 -0.98
C SER A 150 -5.78 -6.22 -1.31
N LYS A 151 -5.02 -7.21 -0.82
CA LYS A 151 -3.59 -7.32 -1.05
C LYS A 151 -3.11 -7.06 -2.49
N HIS A 152 -3.81 -7.59 -3.50
CA HIS A 152 -3.39 -7.49 -4.90
C HIS A 152 -4.53 -7.28 -5.91
N SER A 153 -5.78 -7.18 -5.45
CA SER A 153 -6.96 -7.08 -6.31
C SER A 153 -7.95 -6.06 -5.80
N MET A 154 -8.75 -5.53 -6.72
CA MET A 154 -9.85 -4.62 -6.45
C MET A 154 -11.08 -5.02 -7.26
N GLY A 155 -12.26 -4.58 -6.81
CA GLY A 155 -13.53 -4.83 -7.47
C GLY A 155 -14.01 -6.29 -7.42
N GLU A 156 -15.02 -6.58 -8.22
CA GLU A 156 -15.61 -7.91 -8.38
C GLU A 156 -14.60 -8.88 -9.01
N LEU A 157 -14.42 -10.04 -8.36
CA LEU A 157 -13.62 -11.13 -8.90
C LEU A 157 -14.56 -12.14 -9.56
N GLN A 158 -14.22 -12.59 -10.77
CA GLN A 158 -14.88 -13.73 -11.37
C GLN A 158 -14.72 -14.96 -10.45
N ASN A 159 -15.83 -15.63 -10.14
CA ASN A 159 -15.89 -16.85 -9.32
C ASN A 159 -15.75 -16.68 -7.79
N VAL A 160 -15.98 -15.49 -7.24
CA VAL A 160 -16.10 -15.30 -5.77
C VAL A 160 -17.42 -14.60 -5.45
N VAL A 161 -18.15 -15.11 -4.47
CA VAL A 161 -19.48 -14.57 -4.07
C VAL A 161 -19.36 -13.11 -3.59
N ILE A 162 -18.35 -12.80 -2.78
CA ILE A 162 -18.02 -11.42 -2.36
C ILE A 162 -16.49 -11.30 -2.29
N ALA A 163 -15.91 -10.33 -2.99
CA ALA A 163 -14.47 -10.08 -2.93
C ALA A 163 -14.08 -9.41 -1.60
N HIS A 164 -12.88 -9.73 -1.07
CA HIS A 164 -12.38 -9.12 0.18
C HIS A 164 -12.43 -7.59 0.16
N ALA A 165 -12.06 -6.96 -0.97
CA ALA A 165 -12.10 -5.52 -1.14
C ALA A 165 -13.51 -4.94 -1.00
N GLN A 166 -14.52 -5.61 -1.57
CA GLN A 166 -15.92 -5.20 -1.47
C GLN A 166 -16.42 -5.29 -0.02
N LYS A 167 -16.07 -6.38 0.69
CA LYS A 167 -16.44 -6.51 2.10
C LYS A 167 -15.74 -5.46 2.98
N GLY A 168 -14.49 -5.12 2.65
CA GLY A 168 -13.77 -4.02 3.28
C GLY A 168 -14.44 -2.67 3.07
N GLU A 169 -14.93 -2.39 1.85
CA GLU A 169 -15.64 -1.15 1.56
C GLU A 169 -16.99 -1.05 2.30
N GLU A 170 -17.74 -2.14 2.39
CA GLU A 170 -18.99 -2.20 3.18
C GLU A 170 -18.74 -1.85 4.66
N TRP A 171 -17.67 -2.39 5.26
CA TRP A 171 -17.29 -2.09 6.64
C TRP A 171 -16.80 -0.66 6.81
N LEU A 172 -16.03 -0.15 5.85
CA LEU A 172 -15.60 1.25 5.84
C LEU A 172 -16.80 2.18 5.82
N GLU A 173 -17.77 1.94 4.95
CA GLU A 173 -18.98 2.74 4.83
C GLU A 173 -19.81 2.70 6.13
N LYS A 174 -19.99 1.50 6.70
CA LYS A 174 -20.64 1.35 8.00
C LYS A 174 -19.95 2.17 9.10
N HIS A 175 -18.63 2.09 9.18
CA HIS A 175 -17.86 2.84 10.19
C HIS A 175 -17.99 4.35 9.99
N LEU A 176 -17.80 4.84 8.76
CA LEU A 176 -17.89 6.27 8.45
C LEU A 176 -19.28 6.84 8.79
N ASN A 177 -20.35 6.12 8.46
CA ASN A 177 -21.71 6.50 8.83
C ASN A 177 -21.90 6.57 10.35
N GLN A 178 -21.30 5.64 11.11
CA GLN A 178 -21.36 5.66 12.58
C GLN A 178 -20.65 6.86 13.21
N VAL A 179 -19.56 7.34 12.59
CA VAL A 179 -18.79 8.49 13.09
C VAL A 179 -19.16 9.82 12.41
N GLY A 180 -20.24 9.84 11.60
CA GLY A 180 -20.72 11.05 10.92
C GLY A 180 -19.73 11.61 9.89
N LYS A 181 -18.99 10.74 9.19
CA LYS A 181 -18.05 11.10 8.12
C LYS A 181 -18.47 10.47 6.79
N SER A 182 -17.97 11.01 5.68
CA SER A 182 -18.28 10.50 4.33
C SER A 182 -17.07 9.81 3.67
N LYS A 183 -17.34 8.88 2.75
CA LYS A 183 -16.28 8.26 1.90
C LYS A 183 -15.53 9.32 1.09
N GLN A 184 -16.25 10.35 0.62
CA GLN A 184 -15.66 11.41 -0.19
C GLN A 184 -14.66 12.26 0.60
N ASP A 185 -14.97 12.59 1.85
CA ASP A 185 -14.05 13.37 2.70
C ASP A 185 -12.80 12.57 3.05
N LEU A 186 -12.97 11.28 3.38
CA LEU A 186 -11.83 10.38 3.61
C LEU A 186 -10.96 10.25 2.35
N ALA A 187 -11.57 10.05 1.19
CA ALA A 187 -10.85 9.95 -0.09
C ALA A 187 -10.05 11.22 -0.38
N LYS A 188 -10.66 12.41 -0.22
CA LYS A 188 -9.96 13.69 -0.38
C LYS A 188 -8.79 13.79 0.60
N PHE A 189 -9.01 13.46 1.87
CA PHE A 189 -7.97 13.49 2.88
C PHE A 189 -6.78 12.58 2.52
N LEU A 190 -7.04 11.33 2.17
CA LEU A 190 -5.99 10.37 1.79
C LEU A 190 -5.26 10.80 0.52
N TYR A 191 -5.99 11.27 -0.50
CA TYR A 191 -5.39 11.69 -1.77
C TYR A 191 -4.52 12.94 -1.64
N THR A 192 -5.00 13.97 -0.94
CA THR A 192 -4.29 15.23 -0.73
C THR A 192 -3.01 15.02 0.07
N ASN A 193 -3.07 14.16 1.10
CA ASN A 193 -1.92 13.91 1.98
C ASN A 193 -1.01 12.77 1.49
N LYS A 194 -1.29 12.18 0.32
CA LYS A 194 -0.54 11.05 -0.26
C LYS A 194 -0.42 9.86 0.71
N LEU A 195 -1.53 9.54 1.38
CA LEU A 195 -1.60 8.50 2.40
C LEU A 195 -2.34 7.26 1.88
N THR A 196 -1.93 6.10 2.41
CA THR A 196 -2.68 4.84 2.34
C THR A 196 -3.07 4.46 3.76
N ALA A 197 -4.37 4.29 4.01
CA ALA A 197 -4.81 3.65 5.24
C ALA A 197 -4.74 2.12 5.05
N VAL A 198 -4.18 1.43 6.05
CA VAL A 198 -4.00 -0.02 6.05
C VAL A 198 -4.78 -0.60 7.22
N ALA A 199 -5.70 -1.52 6.94
CA ALA A 199 -6.58 -2.16 7.92
C ALA A 199 -6.53 -3.69 7.76
N GLU A 200 -7.02 -4.42 8.77
CA GLU A 200 -7.13 -5.88 8.80
C GLU A 200 -8.59 -6.33 8.98
#